data_AF-A0A377JJN9-F1
#
_entry.id   AF-A0A377JJN9-F1
#
_cell.length_a   1.000
_cell.length_b   1.000
_cell.length_c   1.000
_cell.angle_alpha   90.00
_cell.angle_beta   90.00
_cell.angle_gamma   90.00
#
_symmetry.space_group_name_H-M   'P 1'
#
loop_
_entity.id
_entity.type
_entity.pdbx_description
1 polymer ?
#
loop_
_entity_poly.entity_id
_entity_poly.type
_entity_poly.pdbx_seq_one_letter_code
_entity_poly.pdbx_strand_id
1 'polypeptide(L)'
;MLHINVQQQLGRLTLRADLQLPTQGVTAIFGLSGSGKTSLINLVSGLTHPDQGFIRLNDRTLMDVENGENLPVHQRKIGYVFQDARLFPHYNVKGNLRYGMKNVSREDFDYIVQLLGIEPLLKRYPLTLSGVKNNVWRLGEPY
;
A
#
# COMPACT_ATOMS: atom_id res chain seq x y z
N MET A 1 -18.10 0.27 -0.08
CA MET A 1 -17.89 -0.40 -1.38
C MET A 1 -16.76 0.27 -2.14
N LEU A 2 -15.81 -0.50 -2.67
CA LEU A 2 -14.81 -0.06 -3.64
C LEU A 2 -15.26 -0.54 -5.01
N HIS A 3 -15.58 0.39 -5.91
CA HIS A 3 -16.00 0.11 -7.27
C HIS A 3 -14.88 0.51 -8.23
N ILE A 4 -14.45 -0.46 -9.03
CA ILE A 4 -13.36 -0.31 -9.99
C ILE A 4 -13.94 -0.69 -11.34
N ASN A 5 -14.01 0.27 -12.26
CA ASN A 5 -14.34 0.01 -13.65
C ASN A 5 -13.26 0.69 -14.49
N VAL A 6 -12.25 -0.05 -14.92
CA VAL A 6 -11.06 0.54 -15.55
C VAL A 6 -10.56 -0.30 -16.72
N GLN A 7 -9.97 0.40 -17.69
CA GLN A 7 -9.16 -0.19 -18.74
C GLN A 7 -7.79 0.49 -18.77
N GLN A 8 -6.73 -0.31 -18.92
CA GLN A 8 -5.37 0.19 -19.07
C GLN A 8 -4.54 -0.70 -20.00
N GLN A 9 -3.79 -0.11 -20.93
CA GLN A 9 -2.84 -0.80 -21.78
C GLN A 9 -1.47 -0.92 -21.08
N LEU A 10 -1.04 -2.16 -20.84
CA LEU A 10 0.24 -2.53 -20.22
C LEU A 10 1.13 -3.23 -21.25
N GLY A 11 1.68 -2.45 -22.18
CA GLY A 11 2.48 -3.00 -23.28
C GLY A 11 1.62 -3.87 -24.20
N ARG A 12 1.81 -5.20 -24.16
CA ARG A 12 1.01 -6.16 -24.95
C ARG A 12 -0.26 -6.66 -24.23
N LEU A 13 -0.40 -6.36 -22.94
CA LEU A 13 -1.55 -6.77 -22.13
C LEU A 13 -2.55 -5.63 -22.02
N THR A 14 -3.83 -5.91 -22.25
CA THR A 14 -4.91 -4.98 -21.89
C THR A 14 -5.52 -5.43 -20.56
N LEU A 15 -5.31 -4.64 -19.51
CA LEU A 15 -5.95 -4.83 -18.21
C LEU A 15 -7.35 -4.24 -18.28
N ARG A 16 -8.37 -5.08 -18.06
CA ARG A 16 -9.76 -4.66 -17.86
C ARG A 16 -10.24 -5.21 -16.53
N ALA A 17 -10.80 -4.35 -15.70
CA ALA A 17 -11.37 -4.75 -14.41
C ALA A 17 -12.70 -4.03 -14.20
N ASP A 18 -13.74 -4.81 -13.93
CA ASP A 18 -15.05 -4.35 -13.49
C ASP A 18 -15.40 -5.11 -12.21
N LEU A 19 -15.18 -4.48 -11.06
CA LEU A 19 -15.19 -5.12 -9.75
C LEU A 19 -15.87 -4.25 -8.71
N GLN A 20 -16.69 -4.88 -7.88
CA GLN A 20 -17.25 -4.28 -6.67
C GLN A 20 -16.77 -5.07 -5.47
N LEU A 21 -15.96 -4.43 -4.62
CA LEU A 21 -15.31 -5.05 -3.48
C LEU A 21 -15.85 -4.44 -2.18
N PRO A 22 -16.16 -5.27 -1.15
CA PRO A 22 -16.56 -4.74 0.14
C PRO A 22 -15.43 -3.91 0.76
N THR A 23 -15.79 -2.86 1.50
CA THR A 23 -14.82 -2.02 2.22
C THR A 23 -14.43 -2.57 3.59
N GLN A 24 -14.97 -3.74 3.95
CA GLN A 24 -14.67 -4.45 5.18
C GLN A 24 -14.14 -5.85 4.85
N GLY A 25 -13.24 -6.35 5.69
CA GLY A 25 -12.57 -7.63 5.49
C GLY A 25 -11.33 -7.53 4.60
N VAL A 26 -10.87 -8.69 4.15
CA VAL A 26 -9.66 -8.83 3.34
C VAL A 26 -10.05 -9.37 1.97
N THR A 27 -9.70 -8.65 0.91
CA THR A 27 -9.83 -9.12 -0.47
C THR A 27 -8.45 -9.51 -1.00
N ALA A 28 -8.33 -10.73 -1.51
CA ALA A 28 -7.10 -11.23 -2.12
C ALA A 28 -7.26 -11.34 -3.65
N ILE A 29 -6.24 -10.90 -4.39
CA ILE A 29 -6.21 -10.95 -5.86
C ILE A 29 -5.17 -11.98 -6.29
N PHE A 30 -5.61 -13.03 -6.97
CA PHE A 30 -4.75 -14.13 -7.45
C PHE A 30 -4.65 -14.15 -8.97
N GLY A 31 -3.56 -14.72 -9.49
CA GLY A 31 -3.34 -14.87 -10.93
C GLY A 31 -1.87 -15.09 -11.28
N LEU A 32 -1.60 -15.51 -12.50
CA LEU A 32 -0.25 -15.77 -13.03
C LEU A 32 0.66 -14.54 -12.96
N SER A 33 1.98 -14.73 -12.88
CA SER A 33 2.92 -13.61 -12.99
C SER A 33 2.68 -12.83 -14.28
N GLY A 34 2.71 -11.49 -14.21
CA GLY A 34 2.41 -10.62 -15.36
C GLY A 34 0.92 -10.42 -15.66
N SER A 35 -0.02 -11.00 -14.92
CA SER A 35 -1.47 -10.84 -15.17
C SER A 35 -2.05 -9.45 -14.84
N GLY A 36 -1.22 -8.46 -14.50
CA GLY A 36 -1.67 -7.10 -14.18
C GLY A 36 -2.11 -6.87 -12.72
N LYS A 37 -1.88 -7.81 -11.79
CA LYS A 37 -2.25 -7.64 -10.36
C LYS A 37 -1.64 -6.39 -9.73
N THR A 38 -0.32 -6.25 -9.83
CA THR A 38 0.39 -5.08 -9.28
C THR A 38 -0.10 -3.78 -9.95
N SER A 39 -0.38 -3.83 -11.25
CA SER A 39 -0.96 -2.69 -11.97
C SER A 39 -2.34 -2.32 -11.44
N LEU A 40 -3.22 -3.29 -11.18
CA LEU A 40 -4.52 -3.03 -10.56
C LEU A 40 -4.40 -2.39 -9.18
N ILE A 41 -3.48 -2.88 -8.34
CA ILE A 41 -3.22 -2.27 -7.02
C ILE A 41 -2.66 -0.84 -7.18
N ASN A 42 -1.78 -0.60 -8.17
CA ASN A 42 -1.24 0.73 -8.46
C ASN A 42 -2.31 1.72 -8.95
N LEU A 43 -3.29 1.25 -9.72
CA LEU A 43 -4.42 2.06 -10.18
C LEU A 43 -5.27 2.52 -8.99
N VAL A 44 -5.62 1.59 -8.09
CA VAL A 44 -6.40 1.90 -6.89
C VAL A 44 -5.64 2.86 -5.97
N SER A 45 -4.33 2.64 -5.76
CA SER A 45 -3.50 3.51 -4.93
C SER A 45 -3.20 4.88 -5.57
N GLY A 46 -3.38 5.00 -6.89
CA GLY A 46 -3.12 6.23 -7.64
C GLY A 46 -1.67 6.42 -8.05
N LEU A 47 -0.84 5.39 -7.91
CA LEU A 47 0.53 5.39 -8.43
C LEU A 47 0.58 5.34 -9.96
N THR A 48 -0.49 4.83 -10.59
CA THR A 48 -0.71 4.86 -12.02
C THR A 48 -2.15 5.30 -12.32
N HIS A 49 -2.39 5.71 -13.56
CA HIS A 49 -3.70 6.16 -14.03
C HIS A 49 -4.25 5.19 -15.09
N PRO A 50 -5.55 4.86 -15.06
CA PRO A 50 -6.18 4.10 -16.13
C PRO A 50 -6.32 4.97 -17.38
N ASP A 51 -6.39 4.33 -18.53
CA ASP A 51 -6.63 5.02 -19.80
C ASP A 51 -8.11 5.41 -19.92
N GLN A 52 -9.00 4.61 -19.32
CA GLN A 52 -10.46 4.80 -19.33
C GLN A 52 -11.10 4.30 -18.03
N GLY A 53 -12.26 4.86 -17.71
CA GLY A 53 -13.11 4.43 -16.60
C GLY A 53 -12.87 5.19 -15.29
N PHE A 54 -13.28 4.59 -14.18
CA PHE A 54 -13.30 5.22 -12.86
C PHE A 54 -12.95 4.25 -11.71
N ILE A 55 -12.56 4.84 -10.58
CA ILE A 55 -12.33 4.18 -9.30
C ILE A 55 -13.03 5.00 -8.22
N ARG A 56 -14.00 4.39 -7.53
CA ARG A 56 -14.80 5.04 -6.48
C ARG A 56 -14.73 4.25 -5.19
N LEU A 57 -14.55 4.94 -4.07
CA LEU A 57 -14.49 4.35 -2.73
C LEU A 57 -15.60 4.98 -1.87
N ASN A 58 -16.67 4.23 -1.65
CA ASN A 58 -17.92 4.74 -1.09
C ASN A 58 -18.39 5.96 -1.90
N ASP A 59 -18.64 7.09 -1.24
CA ASP A 59 -19.09 8.33 -1.86
C ASP A 59 -17.94 9.19 -2.43
N ARG A 60 -16.71 8.66 -2.44
CA ARG A 60 -15.52 9.38 -2.90
C ARG A 60 -15.09 8.88 -4.26
N THR A 61 -15.05 9.76 -5.25
CA THR A 61 -14.37 9.51 -6.51
C THR A 61 -12.86 9.63 -6.30
N LEU A 62 -12.12 8.55 -6.54
CA LEU A 62 -10.65 8.56 -6.49
C LEU A 62 -10.04 8.91 -7.85
N MET A 63 -10.69 8.42 -8.91
CA MET A 63 -10.35 8.71 -10.29
C MET A 63 -11.60 8.54 -11.14
N ASP A 64 -11.82 9.45 -12.08
CA ASP A 64 -12.83 9.35 -13.12
C ASP A 64 -12.26 10.03 -14.37
N VAL A 65 -11.87 9.22 -15.36
CA VAL A 65 -11.18 9.73 -16.56
C VAL A 65 -12.11 10.59 -17.41
N GLU A 66 -13.39 10.22 -17.51
CA GLU A 66 -14.37 10.92 -18.34
C GLU A 66 -14.70 12.30 -17.77
N ASN A 67 -14.81 12.39 -16.45
CA ASN A 67 -15.11 13.64 -15.75
C ASN A 67 -13.84 14.46 -15.41
N GLY A 68 -12.64 13.95 -15.73
CA GLY A 68 -11.37 14.61 -15.44
C GLY A 68 -11.02 14.66 -13.95
N GLU A 69 -11.64 13.82 -13.12
CA GLU A 69 -11.37 13.76 -11.68
C GLU A 69 -10.17 12.86 -11.38
N ASN A 70 -9.21 13.37 -10.61
CA ASN A 70 -8.07 12.58 -10.15
C ASN A 70 -7.66 13.05 -8.76
N LEU A 71 -8.07 12.27 -7.75
CA LEU A 71 -7.70 12.55 -6.37
C LEU A 71 -6.21 12.20 -6.17
N PRO A 72 -5.35 13.15 -5.76
CA PRO A 72 -3.93 12.86 -5.54
C PRO A 72 -3.71 11.77 -4.50
N VAL A 73 -2.68 10.93 -4.70
CA VAL A 73 -2.36 9.75 -3.85
C VAL A 73 -2.42 10.06 -2.35
N HIS A 74 -1.80 11.17 -1.92
CA HIS A 74 -1.73 11.56 -0.50
C HIS A 74 -3.09 11.95 0.11
N GLN A 75 -4.10 12.25 -0.72
CA GLN A 75 -5.46 12.57 -0.29
C GLN A 75 -6.39 11.36 -0.35
N ARG A 76 -5.98 10.26 -1.01
CA ARG A 76 -6.80 9.04 -1.12
C ARG A 76 -7.03 8.38 0.23
N LYS A 77 -6.12 8.56 1.20
CA LYS A 77 -6.12 7.90 2.52
C LYS A 77 -6.05 6.37 2.40
N ILE A 78 -5.27 5.87 1.44
CA ILE A 78 -5.04 4.45 1.20
C ILE A 78 -3.61 4.12 1.63
N GLY A 79 -3.45 3.14 2.52
CA GLY A 79 -2.15 2.59 2.86
C GLY A 79 -1.64 1.67 1.75
N TYR A 80 -0.38 1.84 1.34
CA TYR A 80 0.26 1.00 0.34
C TYR A 80 1.53 0.38 0.91
N VAL A 81 1.59 -0.94 0.91
CA VAL A 81 2.78 -1.70 1.34
C VAL A 81 3.43 -2.30 0.10
N PHE A 82 4.66 -1.88 -0.20
CA PHE A 82 5.43 -2.41 -1.32
C PHE A 82 5.93 -3.82 -1.01
N GLN A 83 6.23 -4.58 -2.07
CA GLN A 83 6.94 -5.85 -1.90
C GLN A 83 8.28 -5.57 -1.21
N ASP A 84 9.16 -4.75 -1.79
CA ASP A 84 10.42 -4.38 -1.14
C ASP A 84 10.25 -3.30 -0.07
N ALA A 85 10.97 -3.46 1.04
CA ALA A 85 10.98 -2.50 2.14
C ALA A 85 11.59 -1.15 1.70
N ARG A 86 10.74 -0.16 1.41
CA ARG A 86 11.13 1.22 1.07
C ARG A 86 11.31 2.10 2.31
N LEU A 87 12.16 1.66 3.23
CA LEU A 87 12.49 2.43 4.44
C LEU A 87 13.50 3.53 4.10
N PHE A 88 13.39 4.67 4.76
CA PHE A 88 14.35 5.76 4.70
C PHE A 88 15.64 5.34 5.41
N PRO A 89 16.78 5.20 4.70
CA PRO A 89 18.00 4.65 5.26
C PRO A 89 18.65 5.57 6.30
N HIS A 90 18.36 6.86 6.24
CA HIS A 90 18.85 7.89 7.17
C HIS A 90 18.00 8.00 8.45
N TYR A 91 16.86 7.30 8.53
CA TYR A 91 16.07 7.20 9.75
C TYR A 91 16.24 5.84 10.40
N ASN A 92 16.23 5.81 11.74
CA ASN A 92 16.03 4.57 12.48
C ASN A 92 14.58 4.07 12.33
N VAL A 93 14.28 2.88 12.85
CA VAL A 93 12.93 2.29 12.77
C VAL A 93 11.87 3.23 13.36
N LYS A 94 12.15 3.85 14.52
CA LYS A 94 11.24 4.84 15.13
C LYS A 94 10.99 6.04 14.21
N GLY A 95 12.03 6.56 13.55
CA GLY A 95 11.92 7.67 12.61
C GLY A 95 11.09 7.31 11.38
N ASN A 96 11.28 6.11 10.83
CA ASN A 96 10.48 5.59 9.72
C ASN A 96 8.99 5.48 10.08
N LEU A 97 8.67 4.94 11.26
CA LEU A 97 7.29 4.84 11.74
C LEU A 97 6.66 6.22 11.91
N ARG A 98 7.36 7.14 12.61
CA ARG A 98 6.87 8.50 12.85
C ARG A 98 6.69 9.32 11.58
N TYR A 99 7.46 9.05 10.53
CA TYR A 99 7.32 9.73 9.24
C TYR A 99 5.95 9.47 8.61
N GLY A 100 5.46 8.22 8.64
CA GLY A 100 4.14 7.86 8.12
C GLY A 100 2.97 8.23 9.03
N MET A 101 3.25 8.47 10.31
CA MET A 101 2.25 8.73 11.35
C MET A 101 2.04 10.23 11.57
N LYS A 102 1.24 10.87 10.72
CA LYS A 102 0.75 12.23 10.99
C LYS A 102 -0.40 12.17 12.00
N ASN A 103 -0.28 12.89 13.11
CA ASN A 103 -1.31 13.02 14.16
C ASN A 103 -1.69 11.70 14.88
N VAL A 104 -0.73 10.80 15.08
CA VAL A 104 -0.93 9.57 15.87
C VAL A 104 -0.63 9.86 17.34
N SER A 105 -1.49 9.39 18.24
CA SER A 105 -1.28 9.53 19.69
C SER A 105 -0.06 8.71 20.15
N ARG A 106 0.44 8.98 21.36
CA ARG A 106 1.54 8.19 21.90
C ARG A 106 1.09 6.75 22.17
N GLU A 107 -0.14 6.61 22.63
CA GLU A 107 -0.79 5.35 22.97
C GLU A 107 -0.93 4.45 21.73
N ASP A 108 -1.39 5.03 20.61
CA ASP A 108 -1.49 4.30 19.33
C ASP A 108 -0.11 3.88 18.81
N PHE A 109 0.90 4.74 18.96
CA PHE A 109 2.27 4.43 18.57
C PHE A 109 2.79 3.24 19.38
N ASP A 110 2.68 3.30 20.72
CA ASP A 110 3.15 2.26 21.62
C ASP A 110 2.39 0.93 21.37
N TYR A 111 1.08 1.00 21.11
CA TYR A 111 0.28 -0.17 20.72
C TYR A 111 0.78 -0.81 19.41
N ILE A 112 1.04 -0.03 18.36
CA ILE A 112 1.55 -0.56 17.08
C ILE A 112 2.92 -1.20 17.25
N VAL A 113 3.81 -0.56 18.03
CA VAL A 113 5.13 -1.10 18.31
C VAL A 113 5.02 -2.46 19.01
N GLN A 114 4.14 -2.57 20.00
CA GLN A 114 3.90 -3.80 20.75
C GLN A 114 3.26 -4.89 19.90
N LEU A 115 2.26 -4.53 19.09
CA LEU A 115 1.60 -5.46 18.17
C LEU A 115 2.59 -6.08 17.18
N LEU A 116 3.59 -5.31 16.74
CA LEU A 116 4.62 -5.76 15.79
C LEU A 116 5.85 -6.39 16.47
N GLY A 117 6.00 -6.29 17.80
CA GLY A 117 7.14 -6.81 18.54
C GLY A 117 8.48 -6.18 18.16
N ILE A 118 8.48 -4.89 17.79
CA ILE A 118 9.65 -4.18 17.24
C ILE A 118 10.32 -3.22 18.23
N GLU A 119 9.95 -3.26 19.51
CA GLU A 119 10.54 -2.45 20.59
C GLU A 119 12.08 -2.49 20.58
N PRO A 120 12.74 -3.66 20.50
CA PRO A 120 14.20 -3.74 20.55
C PRO A 120 14.86 -3.14 19.31
N LEU A 121 14.10 -2.98 18.22
CA LEU A 121 14.58 -2.54 16.92
C LEU A 121 14.40 -1.03 16.71
N LEU A 122 13.64 -0.33 17.56
CA LEU A 122 13.28 1.09 17.37
C LEU A 122 14.47 2.02 17.13
N LYS A 123 15.62 1.73 17.76
CA LYS A 123 16.85 2.52 17.64
C LYS A 123 17.77 2.08 16.50
N ARG A 124 17.52 0.93 15.86
CA ARG A 124 18.34 0.41 14.77
C ARG A 124 18.02 1.11 13.45
N TYR A 125 19.02 1.15 12.57
CA TYR A 125 18.87 1.68 11.21
C TYR A 125 18.49 0.53 10.25
N PRO A 126 17.71 0.78 9.20
CA PRO A 126 17.30 -0.25 8.24
C PRO A 126 18.48 -1.08 7.69
N LEU A 127 19.61 -0.45 7.44
CA LEU A 127 20.82 -1.12 6.91
C LEU A 127 21.43 -2.13 7.87
N THR A 128 21.15 -2.06 9.18
CA THR A 128 21.67 -2.98 10.20
C THR A 128 20.68 -4.08 10.57
N LEU A 129 19.54 -4.15 9.87
CA LEU A 129 18.51 -5.16 10.09
C LEU A 129 18.68 -6.30 9.10
N SER A 130 19.11 -7.46 9.62
CA SER A 130 19.22 -8.73 8.88
C SER A 130 17.81 -9.25 8.54
N GLY A 131 17.21 -8.71 7.49
CA GLY A 131 15.84 -9.02 7.09
C GLY A 131 15.25 -8.05 6.07
N VAL A 132 15.83 -6.87 5.89
CA VAL A 132 15.34 -5.88 4.90
C VAL A 132 15.41 -6.39 3.45
N LYS A 133 16.24 -7.43 3.19
CA LYS A 133 16.35 -8.07 1.88
C LYS A 133 15.23 -9.09 1.59
N ASN A 134 14.59 -9.63 2.63
CA ASN A 134 13.56 -10.66 2.54
C ASN A 134 12.37 -10.24 3.38
N ASN A 135 11.45 -9.56 2.73
CA ASN A 135 10.10 -9.19 3.18
C ASN A 135 9.53 -10.18 4.19
N VAL A 136 9.00 -9.66 5.30
CA VAL A 136 8.54 -10.33 6.54
C VAL A 136 9.58 -10.23 7.66
N TRP A 137 9.30 -9.35 8.63
CA TRP A 137 9.91 -9.39 9.96
C TRP A 137 9.60 -10.75 10.58
N ARG A 138 10.52 -11.70 10.44
CA ARG A 138 10.42 -13.01 11.10
C ARG A 138 10.75 -12.80 12.57
N LEU A 139 9.71 -12.72 13.40
CA LEU A 139 9.82 -12.87 14.84
C LEU A 139 10.18 -14.33 15.15
N GLY A 140 11.27 -14.53 15.87
CA GLY A 140 11.64 -15.79 16.51
C GLY A 140 12.56 -16.70 15.69
N GLU A 141 13.85 -16.69 16.01
CA GLU A 141 14.71 -17.88 16.17
C GLU A 141 15.98 -17.40 16.91
N PRO A 142 16.28 -17.92 18.12
CA PRO A 142 17.55 -17.67 18.81
C PRO A 142 18.63 -18.67 18.35
N TYR A 143 19.86 -18.19 18.20
CA TYR A 143 21.05 -19.00 18.45
C TYR A 143 21.74 -18.46 19.71
#